data_AF-A0A8S1APW7-F1
#
_entry.id   AF-A0A8S1APW7-F1
#
_cell.length_a   1.000
_cell.length_b   1.000
_cell.length_c   1.000
_cell.angle_alpha   90.00
_cell.angle_beta   90.00
_cell.angle_gamma   90.00
#
_symmetry.space_group_name_H-M   'P 1'
#
loop_
_entity.id
_entity.type
_entity.pdbx_description
1 polymer ?
#
loop_
_entity_poly.entity_id
_entity_poly.type
_entity_poly.pdbx_seq_one_letter_code
_entity_poly.pdbx_strand_id
1 'polypeptide(L)'
;MKVVRVTEGLLEGEEIQNEYGGTYFSFKGIPYAQPPVGDLRFKAPQSVRTLDWLDQESESFQLISTVTKLWTNFAKYGNPTPDKSLGVEWKPYTLQNQEYLDLGNKLVMDTIPEKEELEFWDSIFKEYLPKYLV
;
A
#
# COMPACT_ATOMS: atom_id res chain seq x y z
N MET A 1 -20.30 -3.59 -16.86
CA MET A 1 -20.30 -3.54 -15.38
C MET A 1 -21.62 -4.14 -14.91
N LYS A 2 -21.58 -5.20 -14.10
CA LYS A 2 -22.77 -5.95 -13.64
C LYS A 2 -22.85 -5.87 -12.13
N VAL A 3 -23.98 -5.43 -11.59
CA VAL A 3 -24.25 -5.39 -10.15
C VAL A 3 -25.31 -6.42 -9.80
N VAL A 4 -25.07 -7.21 -8.75
CA VAL A 4 -25.98 -8.23 -8.23
C VAL A 4 -26.21 -7.99 -6.74
N ARG A 5 -27.47 -8.09 -6.29
CA ARG A 5 -27.82 -7.96 -4.88
C ARG A 5 -27.91 -9.34 -4.23
N VAL A 6 -27.17 -9.54 -3.15
CA VAL A 6 -27.21 -10.73 -2.29
C VAL A 6 -27.61 -10.33 -0.87
N THR A 7 -27.79 -11.31 0.02
CA THR A 7 -28.16 -11.08 1.42
C THR A 7 -27.12 -10.28 2.19
N GLU A 8 -25.85 -10.41 1.81
CA GLU A 8 -24.69 -9.79 2.46
C GLU A 8 -24.31 -8.42 1.87
N GLY A 9 -24.89 -8.02 0.73
CA GLY A 9 -24.57 -6.74 0.09
C GLY A 9 -24.74 -6.72 -1.43
N LEU A 10 -24.08 -5.76 -2.06
CA LEU A 10 -24.00 -5.63 -3.52
C LEU A 10 -22.67 -6.20 -4.01
N LEU A 11 -22.73 -7.05 -5.02
CA LEU A 11 -21.57 -7.60 -5.70
C LEU A 11 -21.43 -6.91 -7.05
N GLU A 12 -20.22 -6.42 -7.34
CA GLU A 12 -19.86 -5.85 -8.62
C GLU A 12 -18.97 -6.81 -9.40
N GLY A 13 -19.25 -6.96 -10.69
CA GLY A 13 -18.53 -7.86 -11.57
C GLY A 13 -18.46 -7.35 -13.01
N GLU A 14 -17.70 -8.08 -13.79
CA GLU A 14 -17.47 -7.84 -15.22
C GLU A 14 -18.09 -8.95 -16.05
N GLU A 15 -18.61 -8.60 -17.24
CA GLU A 15 -19.01 -9.59 -18.22
C GLU A 15 -17.80 -9.94 -19.07
N ILE A 16 -17.45 -11.22 -19.14
CA ILE A 16 -16.28 -11.73 -19.84
C ILE A 16 -16.76 -12.63 -20.97
N GLN A 17 -16.18 -12.46 -22.16
CA GLN A 17 -16.34 -13.41 -23.26
C GLN A 17 -15.36 -14.57 -23.07
N ASN A 18 -15.85 -15.79 -23.17
CA ASN A 18 -15.00 -16.98 -23.16
C ASN A 18 -14.47 -17.28 -24.58
N GLU A 19 -13.45 -18.13 -24.64
CA GLU A 19 -12.80 -18.54 -25.90
C GLU A 19 -13.72 -19.34 -26.85
N TYR A 20 -14.88 -19.79 -26.35
CA TYR A 20 -15.87 -20.59 -27.07
C TYR A 20 -17.07 -19.73 -27.57
N GLY A 21 -16.99 -18.40 -27.49
CA GLY A 21 -18.02 -17.48 -27.99
C GLY A 21 -19.23 -17.28 -27.06
N GLY A 22 -19.19 -17.80 -25.84
CA GLY A 22 -20.18 -17.53 -24.79
C GLY A 22 -19.75 -16.38 -23.87
N THR A 23 -20.67 -15.82 -23.10
CA THR A 23 -20.36 -14.83 -22.06
C THR A 23 -20.69 -15.35 -20.66
N TYR A 24 -19.93 -14.91 -19.68
CA TYR A 24 -20.18 -15.18 -18.26
C TYR A 24 -19.86 -13.95 -17.41
N PHE A 25 -20.50 -13.85 -16.26
CA PHE A 25 -20.16 -12.80 -15.29
C PHE A 25 -19.08 -13.29 -14.35
N SER A 26 -18.02 -12.51 -14.21
CA SER A 26 -16.91 -12.74 -13.30
C SER A 26 -16.96 -11.73 -12.16
N PHE A 27 -17.08 -12.23 -10.94
CA PHE A 27 -17.03 -11.43 -9.71
C PHE A 27 -15.78 -11.84 -8.95
N LYS A 28 -14.84 -10.91 -8.77
CA LYS A 28 -13.55 -11.15 -8.10
C LYS A 28 -13.54 -10.50 -6.72
N GLY A 29 -12.75 -11.05 -5.80
CA GLY A 29 -12.58 -10.47 -4.46
C GLY A 29 -13.77 -10.67 -3.51
N ILE A 30 -14.69 -11.59 -3.81
CA ILE A 30 -15.77 -11.97 -2.87
C ILE A 30 -15.15 -12.80 -1.75
N PRO A 31 -15.17 -12.35 -0.48
CA PRO A 31 -14.63 -13.12 0.61
C PRO A 31 -15.42 -14.42 0.80
N TYR A 32 -14.74 -15.56 0.89
CA TYR A 32 -15.37 -16.88 1.07
C TYR A 32 -15.71 -17.18 2.53
N ALA A 33 -14.88 -16.70 3.47
CA ALA A 33 -15.01 -16.90 4.91
C ALA A 33 -14.29 -15.77 5.67
N GLN A 34 -14.49 -15.67 6.98
CA GLN A 34 -13.68 -14.80 7.83
C GLN A 34 -12.19 -15.19 7.74
N PRO A 35 -11.25 -14.22 7.79
CA PRO A 35 -9.82 -14.51 7.78
C PRO A 35 -9.44 -15.46 8.92
N PRO A 36 -8.67 -16.54 8.68
CA PRO A 36 -8.28 -17.52 9.69
C PRO A 36 -7.10 -16.99 10.53
N VAL A 37 -7.31 -15.86 11.21
CA VAL A 37 -6.32 -15.20 12.07
C VAL A 37 -6.71 -15.29 13.55
N GLY A 38 -5.74 -15.21 14.45
CA GLY A 38 -5.96 -15.35 15.90
C GLY A 38 -6.67 -16.66 16.25
N ASP A 39 -7.76 -16.56 17.00
CA ASP A 39 -8.58 -17.70 17.43
C ASP A 39 -9.27 -18.47 16.28
N LEU A 40 -9.25 -17.92 15.06
CA LEU A 40 -9.85 -18.53 13.87
C LEU A 40 -8.86 -19.40 13.06
N ARG A 41 -7.56 -19.37 13.36
CA ARG A 41 -6.50 -20.02 12.56
C ARG A 41 -6.69 -21.52 12.33
N PHE A 42 -7.34 -22.20 13.27
CA PHE A 42 -7.53 -23.66 13.23
C PHE A 42 -9.00 -24.08 13.36
N LYS A 43 -9.94 -23.17 13.11
CA LYS A 43 -11.38 -23.46 13.16
C LYS A 43 -11.92 -23.71 11.75
N ALA A 44 -13.06 -24.39 11.67
CA ALA A 44 -13.80 -24.50 10.42
C ALA A 44 -14.12 -23.10 9.87
N PRO A 45 -14.23 -22.94 8.53
CA PRO A 45 -14.53 -21.67 7.89
C PRO A 45 -15.79 -21.03 8.49
N GLN A 46 -15.69 -19.78 8.95
CA GLN A 46 -16.83 -19.03 9.48
C GLN A 46 -17.38 -18.10 8.40
N SER A 47 -18.71 -17.99 8.31
CA SER A 47 -19.38 -17.10 7.35
C SER A 47 -18.89 -15.66 7.51
N VAL A 48 -18.73 -14.96 6.39
CA VAL A 48 -18.34 -13.56 6.36
C VAL A 48 -19.43 -12.74 7.03
N ARG A 49 -19.22 -12.35 8.30
CA ARG A 49 -19.93 -11.18 8.85
C ARG A 49 -19.42 -9.98 8.08
N THR A 50 -20.34 -9.11 7.62
CA THR A 50 -20.14 -7.79 7.00
C THR A 50 -18.82 -7.13 7.39
N LEU A 51 -18.21 -6.33 6.49
CA LEU A 51 -16.98 -5.49 6.54
C LEU A 51 -16.25 -5.15 7.89
N ASP A 52 -16.75 -5.53 9.05
CA ASP A 52 -16.17 -5.61 10.39
C ASP A 52 -14.84 -6.38 10.50
N TRP A 53 -14.41 -7.13 9.46
CA TRP A 53 -13.13 -7.85 9.51
C TRP A 53 -11.91 -6.95 9.35
N LEU A 54 -12.14 -5.70 8.90
CA LEU A 54 -11.11 -4.68 8.86
C LEU A 54 -11.20 -3.90 10.17
N ASP A 55 -10.30 -4.19 11.10
CA ASP A 55 -10.11 -3.34 12.26
C ASP A 55 -9.55 -1.99 11.78
N GLN A 56 -10.44 -1.02 11.59
CA GLN A 56 -10.08 0.31 11.12
C GLN A 56 -9.24 1.08 12.17
N GLU A 57 -9.24 0.62 13.41
CA GLU A 57 -8.41 1.18 14.48
C GLU A 57 -7.04 0.50 14.57
N SER A 58 -6.79 -0.55 13.76
CA SER A 58 -5.49 -1.22 13.72
C SER A 58 -4.40 -0.35 13.11
N GLU A 59 -3.18 -0.50 13.62
CA GLU A 59 -2.00 0.22 13.12
C GLU A 59 -1.78 -0.01 11.61
N SER A 60 -2.02 -1.24 11.14
CA SER A 60 -1.87 -1.59 9.72
C SER A 60 -2.89 -0.88 8.84
N PHE A 61 -4.15 -0.77 9.27
CA PHE A 61 -5.16 -0.06 8.50
C PHE A 61 -4.85 1.44 8.42
N GLN A 62 -4.43 2.04 9.55
CA GLN A 62 -4.03 3.44 9.60
C GLN A 62 -2.82 3.71 8.69
N LEU A 63 -1.84 2.80 8.66
CA LEU A 63 -0.69 2.88 7.74
C LEU A 63 -1.12 2.81 6.28
N ILE A 64 -1.95 1.82 5.91
CA ILE A 64 -2.47 1.67 4.53
C ILE A 64 -3.23 2.91 4.10
N SER A 65 -4.11 3.43 4.95
CA SER A 65 -4.89 4.65 4.69
C SER A 65 -3.97 5.86 4.48
N THR A 66 -2.97 6.00 5.34
CA THR A 66 -1.97 7.09 5.28
C THR A 66 -1.16 7.04 3.98
N VAL A 67 -0.60 5.88 3.64
CA VAL A 67 0.17 5.65 2.40
C VAL A 67 -0.72 5.89 1.18
N THR A 68 -1.95 5.37 1.17
CA THR A 68 -2.90 5.61 0.06
C THR A 68 -3.16 7.11 -0.12
N LYS A 69 -3.35 7.86 0.97
CA LYS A 69 -3.56 9.30 0.93
C LYS A 69 -2.34 10.07 0.40
N LEU A 70 -1.13 9.69 0.83
CA LEU A 70 0.12 10.28 0.34
C LEU A 70 0.27 10.11 -1.17
N TRP A 71 0.10 8.90 -1.70
CA TRP A 71 0.26 8.63 -3.14
C TRP A 71 -0.85 9.24 -3.98
N THR A 72 -2.09 9.26 -3.49
CA THR A 72 -3.20 9.92 -4.19
C THR A 72 -3.03 11.43 -4.25
N ASN A 73 -2.56 12.06 -3.16
CA ASN A 73 -2.18 13.46 -3.16
C ASN A 73 -1.04 13.76 -4.13
N PHE A 74 0.00 12.93 -4.15
CA PHE A 74 1.09 13.07 -5.10
C PHE A 74 0.61 12.96 -6.55
N ALA A 75 -0.20 11.95 -6.88
CA ALA A 75 -0.76 11.80 -8.22
C ALA A 75 -1.63 12.99 -8.64
N LYS A 76 -2.36 13.60 -7.70
CA LYS A 76 -3.27 14.71 -7.97
C LYS A 76 -2.59 16.08 -8.02
N TYR A 77 -1.58 16.33 -7.19
CA TYR A 77 -1.01 17.66 -6.97
C TYR A 77 0.50 17.74 -7.15
N GLY A 78 1.20 16.61 -7.35
CA GLY A 78 2.67 16.54 -7.35
C GLY A 78 3.31 16.71 -5.97
N ASN A 79 2.52 16.88 -4.91
CA ASN A 79 2.96 16.99 -3.52
C ASN A 79 2.21 15.95 -2.66
N PRO A 80 2.89 15.02 -1.98
CA PRO A 80 2.25 14.02 -1.12
C PRO A 80 1.52 14.61 0.10
N THR A 81 1.98 15.77 0.59
CA THR A 81 1.42 16.51 1.74
C THR A 81 1.05 17.93 1.31
N PRO A 82 0.02 18.11 0.47
CA PRO A 82 -0.38 19.41 -0.06
C PRO A 82 -1.06 20.30 1.00
N ASP A 83 -1.49 19.70 2.11
CA ASP A 83 -2.12 20.36 3.25
C ASP A 83 -1.60 19.78 4.58
N LYS A 84 -2.02 20.36 5.71
CA LYS A 84 -1.56 19.95 7.05
C LYS A 84 -2.31 18.74 7.62
N SER A 85 -3.16 18.07 6.85
CA SER A 85 -4.04 17.00 7.37
C SER A 85 -3.31 15.74 7.82
N LEU A 86 -2.07 15.54 7.38
CA LEU A 86 -1.22 14.40 7.77
C LEU A 86 -0.25 14.74 8.92
N GLY A 87 -0.27 15.98 9.42
CA GLY A 87 0.59 16.40 10.53
C GLY A 87 2.10 16.48 10.21
N VAL A 88 2.48 16.20 8.96
CA VAL A 88 3.86 16.26 8.46
C VAL A 88 3.89 16.93 7.10
N GLU A 89 5.02 17.57 6.79
CA GLU A 89 5.34 18.08 5.46
C GLU A 89 6.44 17.20 4.87
N TRP A 90 6.11 16.44 3.81
CA TRP A 90 7.07 15.62 3.09
C TRP A 90 7.90 16.52 2.16
N LYS A 91 9.08 16.92 2.65
CA LYS A 91 9.99 17.78 1.89
C LYS A 91 10.59 17.03 0.69
N PRO A 92 10.80 17.70 -0.46
CA PRO A 92 11.52 17.11 -1.58
C PRO A 92 12.94 16.68 -1.19
N TYR A 93 13.37 15.56 -1.76
CA TYR A 93 14.73 15.06 -1.58
C TYR A 93 15.76 16.05 -2.15
N THR A 94 16.85 16.27 -1.42
CA THR A 94 17.99 17.08 -1.86
C THR A 94 19.30 16.33 -1.64
N LEU A 95 20.29 16.53 -2.51
CA LEU A 95 21.60 15.89 -2.36
C LEU A 95 22.38 16.41 -1.14
N GLN A 96 22.05 17.61 -0.66
CA GLN A 96 22.70 18.23 0.49
C GLN A 96 22.25 17.61 1.81
N ASN A 97 20.93 17.52 2.04
CA ASN A 97 20.39 17.06 3.31
C ASN A 97 20.01 15.58 3.28
N GLN A 98 19.74 15.03 2.09
CA GLN A 98 19.33 13.64 1.88
C GLN A 98 18.21 13.20 2.83
N GLU A 99 17.28 14.11 3.11
CA GLU A 99 16.13 13.88 3.99
C GLU A 99 15.16 12.90 3.32
N TYR A 100 14.61 11.98 4.12
CA TYR A 100 13.53 11.08 3.72
C TYR A 100 12.40 11.15 4.73
N LEU A 101 11.23 10.64 4.34
CA LEU A 101 10.11 10.47 5.26
C LEU A 101 10.05 9.01 5.72
N ASP A 102 10.19 8.78 7.01
CA ASP A 102 9.93 7.48 7.63
C ASP A 102 8.42 7.20 7.63
N LEU A 103 8.04 6.07 7.03
CA LEU A 103 6.66 5.60 6.87
C LEU A 103 6.34 4.51 7.91
N GLY A 104 6.51 4.84 9.18
CA GLY A 104 6.12 3.98 10.30
C GLY A 104 4.70 4.25 10.82
N ASN A 105 4.43 3.82 12.05
CA ASN A 105 3.18 4.14 12.77
C ASN A 105 2.98 5.65 12.96
N LYS A 106 4.06 6.43 12.81
CA LYS A 106 4.05 7.89 12.74
C LYS A 106 4.92 8.33 11.58
N LEU A 107 4.51 9.39 10.89
CA LEU A 107 5.29 10.00 9.83
C LEU A 107 6.32 10.96 10.42
N VAL A 108 7.60 10.73 10.13
CA VAL A 108 8.70 11.56 10.65
C VAL A 108 9.69 11.85 9.53
N MET A 109 10.07 13.11 9.37
CA MET A 109 11.18 13.47 8.48
C MET A 109 12.48 13.13 9.19
N ASP A 110 13.34 12.37 8.54
CA ASP A 110 14.63 11.95 9.06
C ASP A 110 15.73 12.06 7.99
N THR A 111 16.98 11.89 8.40
CA THR A 111 18.16 11.88 7.55
C THR A 111 18.70 10.47 7.44
N ILE A 112 19.28 10.09 6.29
CA ILE A 112 19.82 8.74 6.06
C ILE A 112 20.79 8.36 7.19
N PRO A 113 20.47 7.36 8.03
CA PRO A 113 21.34 6.93 9.12
C PRO A 113 22.65 6.33 8.62
N GLU A 114 22.62 5.63 7.48
CA GLU A 114 23.73 4.85 6.93
C GLU A 114 24.61 5.63 5.95
N LYS A 115 24.72 6.95 6.14
CA LYS A 115 25.52 7.80 5.24
C LYS A 115 26.96 7.31 5.11
N GLU A 116 27.57 6.87 6.20
CA GLU A 116 28.93 6.31 6.22
C GLU A 116 29.04 5.01 5.42
N GLU A 117 28.03 4.14 5.46
CA GLU A 117 28.03 2.90 4.66
C GLU A 117 27.85 3.19 3.18
N LEU A 118 26.99 4.16 2.83
CA LEU A 118 26.84 4.60 1.45
C LEU A 118 28.15 5.19 0.91
N GLU A 119 28.83 6.03 1.69
CA GLU A 119 30.13 6.60 1.34
C GLU A 119 31.21 5.51 1.21
N PHE A 120 31.19 4.51 2.09
CA PHE A 120 32.08 3.35 2.01
C PHE A 120 31.87 2.58 0.71
N TRP A 121 30.64 2.18 0.39
CA TRP A 121 30.36 1.43 -0.83
C TRP A 121 30.67 2.26 -2.09
N ASP A 122 30.31 3.54 -2.10
CA ASP A 122 30.62 4.46 -3.21
C ASP A 122 32.14 4.57 -3.42
N SER A 123 32.94 4.53 -2.35
CA SER A 123 34.41 4.49 -2.44
C SER A 123 34.93 3.19 -3.09
N ILE A 124 34.37 2.04 -2.70
CA ILE A 124 34.75 0.73 -3.26
C ILE A 124 34.40 0.63 -4.75
N PHE A 125 33.21 1.11 -5.14
CA PHE A 125 32.82 1.12 -6.54
C PHE A 125 33.70 2.05 -7.38
N LYS A 126 34.09 3.22 -6.84
CA LYS A 126 35.03 4.14 -7.51
C LYS A 126 36.41 3.54 -7.71
N GLU A 127 36.93 2.86 -6.69
CA GLU A 127 38.28 2.30 -6.74
C GLU A 127 38.36 1.06 -7.64
N TYR A 128 37.44 0.11 -7.49
CA TYR A 128 37.57 -1.22 -8.10
C TYR A 128 36.66 -1.45 -9.30
N LEU A 129 35.59 -0.67 -9.45
CA LEU A 129 34.55 -0.86 -10.45
C LEU A 129 34.18 0.44 -11.21
N PRO A 130 35.14 1.30 -11.61
CA PRO A 130 34.83 2.63 -12.15
C PRO A 130 34.03 2.58 -13.46
N LYS A 131 34.11 1.47 -14.21
CA LYS A 131 33.36 1.27 -15.46
C LYS A 131 31.83 1.17 -15.27
N TYR A 132 31.34 1.04 -14.04
CA TYR A 132 29.91 0.94 -13.73
C TYR A 132 29.33 2.19 -13.07
N LEU A 133 30.16 3.21 -12.85
CA LEU A 133 29.69 4.53 -12.41
C LEU A 133 29.34 5.33 -13.67
N VAL A 134 28.07 5.73 -13.80
CA VAL A 134 27.52 6.52 -14.92
C VAL A 134 27.59 8.01 -14.59
#